data_AF-A0A9E0V3L6-F1
#
_entry.id   AF-A0A9E0V3L6-F1
#
_cell.length_a   1.000
_cell.length_b   1.000
_cell.length_c   1.000
_cell.angle_alpha   90.00
_cell.angle_beta   90.00
_cell.angle_gamma   90.00
#
_symmetry.space_group_name_H-M   'P 1'
#
loop_
_entity.id
_entity.type
_entity.pdbx_description
1 polymer ?
#
loop_
_entity_poly.entity_id
_entity_poly.type
_entity_poly.pdbx_seq_one_letter_code
_entity_poly.pdbx_strand_id
1 'polypeptide(L)'
;MLSKSQAKWFFLGGTIVTFLAFIILSWWSLVQDVPKQTHPENLTPQVVAGKHLWESNNCMGCHTILGEGAYYAPELTKVIDRRGAPYVKAVLTSKSAWQPRGRKMVAYGFSDHDAEDIIAFLTWIGKTDLNGFPTKPSYKSTVNTN
;
A
#
# COMPACT_ATOMS: atom_id res chain seq x y z
N MET A 1 -13.98 -45.64 -10.11
CA MET A 1 -14.25 -44.36 -10.81
C MET A 1 -15.61 -43.86 -10.36
N LEU A 2 -15.76 -42.57 -10.04
CA LEU A 2 -17.06 -41.99 -9.68
C LEU A 2 -18.00 -42.01 -10.90
N SER A 3 -19.29 -42.24 -10.68
CA SER A 3 -20.31 -42.04 -11.72
C SER A 3 -20.43 -40.55 -12.06
N LYS A 4 -20.99 -40.23 -13.23
CA LYS A 4 -21.23 -38.82 -13.64
C LYS A 4 -22.05 -38.05 -12.60
N SER A 5 -23.05 -38.70 -12.00
CA SER A 5 -23.87 -38.11 -10.94
C SER A 5 -23.07 -37.88 -9.66
N GLN A 6 -22.26 -38.86 -9.24
CA GLN A 6 -21.40 -38.72 -8.06
C GLN A 6 -20.36 -37.61 -8.24
N ALA A 7 -19.75 -37.51 -9.43
CA ALA A 7 -18.80 -36.43 -9.74
C ALA A 7 -19.46 -35.04 -9.70
N LYS A 8 -20.71 -34.91 -10.21
CA LYS A 8 -21.48 -33.66 -10.14
C LYS A 8 -21.74 -33.22 -8.70
N TRP A 9 -22.22 -34.13 -7.86
CA TRP A 9 -22.51 -33.82 -6.46
C TRP A 9 -21.26 -33.54 -5.64
N PHE A 10 -20.16 -34.26 -5.92
CA PHE A 10 -18.86 -33.96 -5.35
C PHE A 10 -18.39 -32.55 -5.69
N PHE A 11 -18.45 -32.17 -6.98
CA PHE A 11 -18.10 -30.82 -7.42
C PHE A 11 -18.97 -29.75 -6.74
N LEU A 12 -20.30 -29.88 -6.81
CA LEU A 12 -21.21 -28.89 -6.23
C LEU A 12 -21.05 -28.78 -4.71
N GLY A 13 -20.93 -29.91 -4.01
CA GLY A 13 -20.69 -29.93 -2.57
C GLY A 13 -19.36 -29.26 -2.21
N GLY A 14 -18.29 -29.60 -2.92
CA GLY A 14 -16.98 -29.00 -2.73
C GLY A 14 -16.99 -27.49 -2.97
N THR A 15 -17.62 -27.04 -4.06
CA THR A 15 -17.79 -25.61 -4.37
C THR A 15 -18.59 -24.88 -3.29
N ILE A 16 -19.69 -25.45 -2.80
CA ILE A 16 -20.49 -24.83 -1.74
C ILE A 16 -19.65 -24.71 -0.46
N VAL A 17 -18.94 -25.76 -0.06
CA VAL A 17 -18.12 -25.74 1.15
C VAL A 17 -17.00 -24.71 1.05
N THR A 18 -16.24 -24.69 -0.05
CA THR A 18 -15.15 -23.71 -0.22
C THR A 18 -15.65 -22.28 -0.36
N PHE A 19 -16.79 -22.08 -1.02
CA PHE A 19 -17.44 -20.78 -1.12
C PHE A 19 -17.88 -20.27 0.25
N LEU A 20 -18.54 -21.10 1.06
CA LEU A 20 -18.95 -20.73 2.42
C LEU A 20 -17.73 -20.45 3.30
N ALA A 21 -16.68 -21.27 3.22
CA ALA A 21 -15.44 -21.01 3.95
C ALA A 21 -14.81 -19.67 3.55
N PHE A 22 -14.76 -19.35 2.26
CA PHE A 22 -14.27 -18.06 1.77
C PHE A 22 -15.08 -16.89 2.32
N ILE A 23 -16.41 -16.97 2.32
CA ILE A 23 -17.28 -15.91 2.87
C ILE A 23 -17.05 -15.74 4.37
N ILE A 24 -16.98 -16.84 5.14
CA ILE A 24 -16.75 -16.79 6.59
C ILE A 24 -15.40 -16.15 6.90
N LEU A 25 -14.33 -16.56 6.21
CA LEU A 25 -12.99 -16.01 6.40
C LEU A 25 -12.90 -14.54 5.96
N SER A 26 -13.57 -14.17 4.87
CA SER A 26 -13.61 -12.78 4.41
C SER A 26 -14.32 -11.88 5.42
N TRP A 27 -15.47 -12.33 5.94
CA TRP A 27 -16.18 -11.61 6.99
C TRP A 27 -15.33 -11.46 8.24
N TRP A 28 -14.69 -12.54 8.68
CA TRP A 28 -13.79 -12.52 9.84
C TRP A 28 -12.66 -11.51 9.65
N SER A 29 -11.99 -11.55 8.51
CA SER A 29 -10.89 -10.64 8.19
C SER A 29 -11.33 -9.18 8.19
N LEU A 30 -12.47 -8.86 7.56
CA LEU A 30 -12.99 -7.49 7.46
C LEU A 30 -13.46 -6.93 8.80
N VAL A 31 -14.05 -7.75 9.67
CA VAL A 31 -14.62 -7.30 10.95
C VAL A 31 -13.62 -7.32 12.10
N GLN A 32 -12.67 -8.27 12.09
CA GLN A 32 -11.73 -8.47 13.18
C GLN A 32 -10.31 -8.00 12.84
N ASP A 33 -9.72 -8.54 11.77
CA ASP A 33 -8.29 -8.37 11.50
C ASP A 33 -7.96 -6.99 10.93
N VAL A 34 -8.74 -6.53 9.94
CA VAL A 34 -8.51 -5.24 9.27
C VAL A 34 -8.57 -4.06 10.26
N PRO A 35 -9.61 -3.89 11.11
CA PRO A 35 -9.64 -2.79 12.08
C PRO A 35 -8.48 -2.84 13.07
N LYS A 36 -8.11 -4.04 13.52
CA LYS A 36 -7.00 -4.24 14.46
C LYS A 36 -5.65 -3.83 13.86
N GLN A 37 -5.42 -4.13 12.57
CA GLN A 37 -4.15 -3.84 11.90
C GLN A 37 -4.04 -2.40 11.39
N THR A 38 -5.16 -1.79 11.01
CA THR A 38 -5.18 -0.50 10.30
C THR A 38 -5.46 0.70 11.19
N HIS A 39 -5.91 0.51 12.44
CA HIS A 39 -6.23 1.61 13.35
C HIS A 39 -7.18 2.65 12.73
N PRO A 40 -8.43 2.26 12.39
CA PRO A 40 -9.38 3.11 11.69
C PRO A 40 -9.76 4.38 12.48
N GLU A 41 -9.60 4.39 13.80
CA GLU A 41 -9.72 5.58 14.64
C GLU A 41 -8.77 6.72 14.24
N ASN A 42 -7.68 6.41 13.54
CA ASN A 42 -6.71 7.38 13.03
C ASN A 42 -6.96 7.79 11.57
N LEU A 43 -8.04 7.33 10.93
CA LEU A 43 -8.45 7.75 9.59
C LEU A 43 -9.11 9.13 9.65
N THR A 44 -8.30 10.18 9.74
CA THR A 44 -8.78 11.56 9.69
C THR A 44 -9.26 11.92 8.28
N PRO A 45 -10.08 12.98 8.11
CA PRO A 45 -10.43 13.50 6.79
C PRO A 45 -9.21 13.80 5.91
N GLN A 46 -8.11 14.21 6.54
CA GLN A 46 -6.83 14.49 5.89
C GLN A 46 -6.20 13.22 5.28
N VAL A 47 -6.20 12.11 6.03
CA VAL A 47 -5.72 10.80 5.55
C VAL A 47 -6.56 10.33 4.36
N VAL A 48 -7.88 10.52 4.42
CA VAL A 48 -8.80 10.17 3.33
C VAL A 48 -8.54 11.03 2.09
N ALA A 49 -8.33 12.34 2.24
CA ALA A 49 -7.96 13.24 1.15
C ALA A 49 -6.63 12.82 0.49
N GLY A 50 -5.63 12.47 1.30
CA GLY A 50 -4.34 11.97 0.82
C GLY A 50 -4.46 10.69 0.00
N LYS A 51 -5.35 9.77 0.40
CA LYS A 51 -5.66 8.56 -0.38
C LYS A 51 -6.28 8.92 -1.73
N HIS A 52 -7.23 9.86 -1.77
CA HIS A 52 -7.84 10.30 -3.03
C HIS A 52 -6.82 10.95 -3.97
N LEU A 53 -5.89 11.74 -3.43
CA LEU A 53 -4.79 12.29 -4.21
C LEU A 53 -3.87 11.19 -4.75
N TRP A 54 -3.50 10.21 -3.92
CA TRP A 54 -2.70 9.04 -4.31
C TRP A 54 -3.32 8.27 -5.47
N GLU A 55 -4.63 8.01 -5.42
CA GLU A 55 -5.36 7.26 -6.44
C GLU A 55 -5.59 8.06 -7.72
N SER A 56 -6.05 9.30 -7.59
CA SER A 56 -6.33 10.17 -8.76
C SER A 56 -5.08 10.50 -9.58
N ASN A 57 -3.90 10.44 -8.95
CA ASN A 57 -2.60 10.65 -9.59
C ASN A 57 -1.89 9.36 -10.01
N ASN A 58 -2.58 8.21 -9.90
CA ASN A 58 -2.08 6.88 -10.29
C ASN A 58 -0.68 6.57 -9.71
N CYS A 59 -0.44 6.91 -8.43
CA CYS A 59 0.86 6.70 -7.81
C CYS A 59 1.25 5.20 -7.78
N MET A 60 0.27 4.29 -7.60
CA MET A 60 0.47 2.84 -7.72
C MET A 60 0.86 2.37 -9.12
N GLY A 61 0.63 3.17 -10.16
CA GLY A 61 1.09 2.88 -11.52
C GLY A 61 2.62 2.89 -11.67
N CYS A 62 3.34 3.45 -10.70
CA CYS A 62 4.80 3.41 -10.63
C CYS A 62 5.33 2.78 -9.34
N HIS A 63 4.68 3.05 -8.21
CA HIS A 63 5.08 2.63 -6.88
C HIS A 63 4.27 1.44 -6.37
N THR A 64 4.73 0.86 -5.27
CA THR A 64 3.92 -0.04 -4.44
C THR A 64 3.63 0.59 -3.07
N ILE A 65 2.49 0.21 -2.47
CA ILE A 65 2.22 0.30 -1.03
C ILE A 65 1.72 -1.06 -0.58
N LEU A 66 2.03 -1.45 0.66
CA LEU A 66 1.74 -2.78 1.21
C LEU A 66 2.29 -3.94 0.35
N GLY A 67 3.28 -3.67 -0.51
CA GLY A 67 3.81 -4.63 -1.48
C GLY A 67 3.04 -4.74 -2.80
N GLU A 68 1.94 -4.02 -2.96
CA GLU A 68 1.07 -4.06 -4.13
C GLU A 68 1.18 -2.78 -4.97
N GLY A 69 1.20 -2.93 -6.31
CA GLY A 69 1.37 -1.84 -7.27
C GLY A 69 2.38 -2.19 -8.37
N ALA A 70 3.01 -1.17 -8.96
CA ALA A 70 4.03 -1.34 -9.98
C ALA A 70 5.46 -1.35 -9.41
N TYR A 71 6.40 -1.88 -10.19
CA TYR A 71 7.80 -2.07 -9.79
C TYR A 71 8.77 -1.07 -10.44
N TYR A 72 8.24 -0.02 -11.06
CA TYR A 72 9.05 1.02 -11.70
C TYR A 72 9.71 1.95 -10.67
N ALA A 73 9.10 2.16 -9.51
CA ALA A 73 9.60 3.07 -8.48
C ALA A 73 9.57 2.39 -7.10
N PRO A 74 10.23 2.96 -6.08
CA PRO A 74 10.34 2.30 -4.77
C PRO A 74 8.99 2.07 -4.09
N GLU A 75 8.90 0.99 -3.33
CA GLU A 75 7.83 0.73 -2.34
C GLU A 75 7.73 1.90 -1.36
N LEU A 76 6.53 2.36 -0.99
CA LEU A 76 6.30 3.59 -0.22
C LEU A 76 5.68 3.41 1.18
N THR A 77 5.31 2.20 1.61
CA THR A 77 4.70 1.94 2.93
C THR A 77 5.47 2.60 4.08
N LYS A 78 6.79 2.41 4.11
CA LYS A 78 7.66 2.98 5.16
C LYS A 78 8.46 4.16 4.65
N VAL A 79 7.95 4.93 3.67
CA VAL A 79 8.71 6.06 3.10
C VAL A 79 8.95 7.17 4.12
N ILE A 80 7.96 7.46 4.97
CA ILE A 80 8.08 8.48 6.01
C ILE A 80 9.18 8.11 7.00
N ASP A 81 9.23 6.85 7.46
CA ASP A 81 10.31 6.35 8.33
C ASP A 81 11.68 6.38 7.64
N ARG A 82 11.74 6.03 6.34
CA ARG A 82 13.01 5.92 5.59
C ARG A 82 13.58 7.26 5.14
N ARG A 83 12.75 8.28 4.89
CA ARG A 83 13.17 9.54 4.24
C ARG A 83 12.77 10.79 5.01
N GLY A 84 11.78 10.70 5.90
CA GLY A 84 11.18 11.83 6.60
C GLY A 84 10.13 12.56 5.75
N ALA A 85 9.14 13.14 6.44
CA ALA A 85 8.10 13.96 5.83
C ALA A 85 8.63 15.16 5.02
N PRO A 86 9.68 15.91 5.47
CA PRO A 86 10.19 17.04 4.70
C PRO A 86 10.73 16.65 3.31
N TYR A 87 11.39 15.50 3.21
CA TYR A 87 11.85 14.98 1.92
C TYR A 87 10.68 14.67 1.01
N VAL A 88 9.66 13.97 1.51
CA VAL A 88 8.46 13.62 0.73
C VAL A 88 7.72 14.88 0.28
N LYS A 89 7.59 15.87 1.16
CA LYS A 89 6.97 17.17 0.84
C LYS A 89 7.71 17.84 -0.32
N ALA A 90 9.05 17.93 -0.25
CA ALA A 90 9.85 18.55 -1.30
C ALA A 90 9.71 17.85 -2.67
N VAL A 91 9.57 16.52 -2.68
CA VAL A 91 9.33 15.77 -3.93
C VAL A 91 7.93 16.07 -4.50
N LEU A 92 6.91 16.09 -3.64
CA LEU A 92 5.52 16.30 -4.03
C LEU A 92 5.24 17.74 -4.51
N THR A 93 5.85 18.74 -3.88
CA THR A 93 5.69 20.16 -4.26
C THR A 93 6.64 20.57 -5.40
N SER A 94 7.52 19.68 -5.85
CA SER A 94 8.43 19.96 -6.95
C SER A 94 7.69 20.28 -8.25
N LYS A 95 8.01 21.43 -8.84
CA LYS A 95 7.54 21.85 -10.17
C LYS A 95 8.36 21.26 -11.32
N SER A 96 9.43 20.53 -11.00
CA SER A 96 10.25 19.80 -11.97
C SER A 96 10.17 18.29 -11.73
N ALA A 97 10.34 17.50 -12.80
CA ALA A 97 10.25 16.05 -12.73
C ALA A 97 11.36 15.47 -11.85
N TRP A 98 11.01 14.61 -10.89
CA TRP A 98 11.95 14.06 -9.91
C TRP A 98 12.69 12.84 -10.46
N GLN A 99 14.04 12.92 -10.54
CA GLN A 99 14.88 11.97 -11.29
C GLN A 99 16.24 11.64 -10.64
N PRO A 100 16.30 11.30 -9.34
CA PRO A 100 17.58 11.16 -8.63
C PRO A 100 18.49 10.05 -9.18
N ARG A 101 17.93 9.06 -9.88
CA ARG A 101 18.65 7.89 -10.42
C ARG A 101 18.17 7.49 -11.82
N GLY A 102 17.82 8.47 -12.66
CA GLY A 102 17.44 8.27 -14.05
C GLY A 102 15.99 7.84 -14.32
N ARG A 103 15.32 7.18 -13.36
CA ARG A 103 13.86 6.95 -13.42
C ARG A 103 13.10 8.25 -13.15
N LYS A 104 12.03 8.50 -13.92
CA LYS A 104 11.30 9.78 -13.90
C LYS A 104 9.96 9.66 -13.18
N MET A 105 9.78 10.49 -12.15
CA MET A 105 8.47 10.79 -11.55
C MET A 105 8.02 12.15 -12.09
N VAL A 106 6.71 12.29 -12.36
CA VAL A 106 6.13 13.53 -12.90
C VAL A 106 6.30 14.69 -11.91
N ALA A 107 6.28 15.92 -12.43
CA ALA A 107 6.23 17.12 -11.61
C ALA A 107 4.78 17.35 -11.17
N TYR A 108 4.45 16.99 -9.94
CA TYR A 108 3.09 17.20 -9.42
C TYR A 108 2.83 18.67 -9.12
N GLY A 109 3.84 19.40 -8.61
CA GLY A 109 3.68 20.80 -8.23
C GLY A 109 2.54 21.00 -7.23
N PHE A 110 2.31 20.03 -6.35
CA PHE A 110 1.22 20.07 -5.38
C PHE A 110 1.34 21.28 -4.47
N SER A 111 0.19 21.74 -3.97
CA SER A 111 0.15 22.71 -2.90
C SER A 111 0.74 22.12 -1.61
N ASP A 112 1.13 22.96 -0.66
CA ASP A 112 1.58 22.49 0.65
C ASP A 112 0.51 21.65 1.35
N HIS A 113 -0.76 22.01 1.17
CA HIS A 113 -1.91 21.28 1.71
C HIS A 113 -2.02 19.88 1.10
N ASP A 114 -2.04 19.76 -0.23
CA ASP A 114 -2.14 18.46 -0.91
C ASP A 114 -0.96 17.54 -0.58
N ALA A 115 0.24 18.11 -0.46
CA ALA A 115 1.42 17.37 -0.07
C ALA A 115 1.32 16.86 1.38
N GLU A 116 0.79 17.67 2.29
CA GLU A 116 0.53 17.28 3.68
C GLU A 116 -0.53 16.19 3.78
N ASP A 117 -1.57 16.23 2.94
CA ASP A 117 -2.60 15.19 2.88
C ASP A 117 -2.01 13.84 2.46
N ILE A 118 -1.20 13.81 1.40
CA ILE A 118 -0.50 12.59 0.96
C ILE A 118 0.45 12.10 2.06
N ILE A 119 1.17 13.00 2.74
CA ILE A 119 2.06 12.64 3.85
C ILE A 119 1.26 12.04 5.01
N ALA A 120 0.11 12.59 5.35
CA ALA A 120 -0.77 12.05 6.38
C ALA A 120 -1.22 10.63 6.01
N PHE A 121 -1.63 10.42 4.75
CA PHE A 121 -1.97 9.09 4.24
C PHE A 121 -0.81 8.10 4.31
N LEU A 122 0.37 8.46 3.82
CA LEU A 122 1.56 7.60 3.86
C LEU A 122 2.05 7.34 5.29
N THR A 123 1.84 8.29 6.21
CA THR A 123 2.13 8.11 7.64
C THR A 123 1.17 7.11 8.27
N TRP A 124 -0.11 7.17 7.94
CA TRP A 124 -1.10 6.21 8.41
C TRP A 124 -0.81 4.80 7.86
N ILE A 125 -0.56 4.68 6.54
CA ILE A 125 -0.14 3.42 5.90
C ILE A 125 1.13 2.85 6.57
N GLY A 126 2.09 3.71 6.88
CA GLY A 126 3.32 3.33 7.57
C GLY A 126 3.11 2.82 8.99
N LYS A 127 1.94 3.04 9.60
CA LYS A 127 1.59 2.53 10.93
C LYS A 127 0.75 1.25 10.90
N THR A 128 0.25 0.84 9.73
CA THR A 128 -0.47 -0.43 9.59
C THR A 128 0.42 -1.60 9.98
N ASP A 129 -0.12 -2.53 10.79
CA ASP A 129 0.54 -3.78 11.13
C ASP A 129 0.42 -4.77 9.97
N LEU A 130 1.55 -4.99 9.29
CA LEU A 130 1.66 -5.88 8.14
C LEU A 130 2.38 -7.17 8.48
N ASN A 131 2.27 -7.63 9.73
CA ASN A 131 2.86 -8.90 10.21
C ASN A 131 4.36 -9.01 9.92
N GLY A 132 5.09 -7.89 10.07
CA GLY A 132 6.54 -7.81 9.84
C GLY A 132 6.98 -7.36 8.44
N PHE A 133 6.06 -7.01 7.55
CA PHE A 133 6.38 -6.37 6.26
C PHE A 133 6.50 -4.83 6.37
N PRO A 134 7.35 -4.18 5.55
CA PRO A 134 8.43 -4.77 4.77
C PRO A 134 9.56 -5.19 5.71
N THR A 135 10.31 -6.22 5.31
CA THR A 135 11.52 -6.59 6.05
C THR A 135 12.49 -5.42 6.05
N LYS A 136 13.19 -5.21 7.17
CA LYS A 136 14.25 -4.20 7.21
C LYS A 136 15.26 -4.55 6.13
N PRO A 137 15.59 -3.62 5.23
CA PRO A 137 16.51 -3.94 4.15
C PRO A 137 17.88 -4.31 4.74
N SER A 138 18.40 -5.46 4.32
CA SER A 138 19.77 -5.86 4.65
C SER A 138 20.73 -5.08 3.75
N TYR A 139 21.09 -3.87 4.15
CA TYR A 139 22.17 -3.13 3.52
C TYR A 139 23.44 -3.31 4.36
N LYS A 140 24.53 -3.79 3.76
CA LYS A 140 25.87 -3.47 4.25
C LYS A 140 26.07 -1.98 3.94
N SER A 141 25.92 -1.11 4.94
CA SER A 141 26.18 0.32 4.74
C SER A 141 27.67 0.55 4.51
N THR A 142 28.13 0.49 3.26
CA THR A 142 29.38 1.15 2.89
C THR A 142 29.04 2.62 2.73
N VAL A 143 29.33 3.40 3.78
CA VAL A 143 29.37 4.86 3.64
C VAL A 143 30.50 5.13 2.65
N ASN A 144 30.16 5.60 1.45
CA ASN A 144 31.17 6.12 0.53
C ASN A 144 31.69 7.42 1.13
N THR A 145 32.82 7.31 1.83
CA THR A 145 33.65 8.44 2.23
C THR A 145 34.47 8.87 1.01
N ASN A 146 33.84 9.65 0.12
CA ASN A 146 34.59 10.50 -0.79
C ASN A 146 34.95 11.79 -0.06
#